data_AF-A0A177FBI2-F1
#
_entry.id   AF-A0A177FBI2-F1
#
_cell.length_a   1.000
_cell.length_b   1.000
_cell.length_c   1.000
_cell.angle_alpha   90.00
_cell.angle_beta   90.00
_cell.angle_gamma   90.00
#
_symmetry.space_group_name_H-M   'P 1'
#
loop_
_entity.id
_entity.type
_entity.pdbx_description
1 polymer ?
#
loop_
_entity_poly.entity_id
_entity_poly.type
_entity_poly.pdbx_seq_one_letter_code
_entity_poly.pdbx_strand_id
1 'polypeptide(L)'
;MVQAADDVDHTLISNLAARLQHLADDVERVYATGSRNVRTVLRRQYINTIHPTTARPLCRLLGEDQLMKALRRLSLKLALFTLARVYDECHVALCREIAAARKGEILYEGFRRNPCVDLRLLADQIGLHKEVVDDQILLETTFDDVAPLRAMWKPVHPMSFDNLSPLHSLSDLLPGEQWPSHEYAGIGGGGGSDIISASLLGHLLRQHKKQMDLLVSTRTWATGSQGKKGSKLGIKREVYNHGGAVEAHGRPVAGTFRVKNDTTAEGRDLEAIPLPYHSQIFMVLDQGESRSQISEDDKADLTDQFHAVLDQARRPIETVLIVDTGGDVFGADSNGATTPDQDYRVQKAINRLSPEYNLVTVVVAPGVDAPNDAPQKASKAGGVVYKPTKDEKLMLLDLLATKYRMDGSDPNRFGKTTLALQARLRGVVGWTSLDLPHYVIDTWENPWNSFVYIRECMSDIILMPTPKLLPLIEPTRGKGSP
;
A
#
# COMPACT_ATOMS: atom_id res chain seq x y z
N MET A 1 -28.96 4.91 16.71
CA MET A 1 -27.52 4.68 16.47
C MET A 1 -26.63 5.82 16.98
N VAL A 2 -27.03 7.10 16.85
CA VAL A 2 -26.23 8.26 17.32
C VAL A 2 -26.07 8.28 18.85
N GLN A 3 -27.15 8.16 19.63
CA GLN A 3 -27.08 8.13 21.11
C GLN A 3 -26.21 7.00 21.69
N ALA A 4 -26.22 5.80 21.08
CA ALA A 4 -25.39 4.68 21.52
C ALA A 4 -23.91 4.85 21.12
N ALA A 5 -23.62 5.69 20.12
CA ALA A 5 -22.25 6.01 19.72
C ALA A 5 -21.64 7.06 20.67
N ASP A 6 -22.41 8.09 21.01
CA ASP A 6 -21.99 9.16 21.91
C ASP A 6 -21.73 8.63 23.34
N ASP A 7 -22.51 7.65 23.80
CA ASP A 7 -22.34 7.00 25.11
C ASP A 7 -21.05 6.16 25.19
N VAL A 8 -20.70 5.46 24.09
CA VAL A 8 -19.45 4.69 24.01
C VAL A 8 -18.23 5.60 24.04
N ASP A 9 -18.26 6.71 23.29
CA ASP A 9 -17.12 7.63 23.21
C ASP A 9 -16.94 8.38 24.54
N HIS A 10 -18.03 8.79 25.21
CA HIS A 10 -17.96 9.40 26.55
C HIS A 10 -17.34 8.45 27.59
N THR A 11 -17.74 7.18 27.57
CA THR A 11 -17.22 6.18 28.52
C THR A 11 -15.76 5.82 28.22
N LEU A 12 -15.38 5.73 26.94
CA LEU A 12 -14.00 5.59 26.50
C LEU A 12 -13.13 6.77 26.99
N ILE A 13 -13.56 8.00 26.75
CA ILE A 13 -12.84 9.21 27.15
C ILE A 13 -12.65 9.23 28.67
N SER A 14 -13.70 8.92 29.43
CA SER A 14 -13.64 8.83 30.90
C SER A 14 -12.64 7.76 31.36
N ASN A 15 -12.62 6.60 30.70
CA ASN A 15 -11.67 5.53 30.99
C ASN A 15 -10.22 5.95 30.69
N LEU A 16 -9.98 6.56 29.52
CA LEU A 16 -8.66 7.06 29.12
C LEU A 16 -8.17 8.13 30.09
N ALA A 17 -9.03 9.07 30.48
CA ALA A 17 -8.73 10.12 31.44
C ALA A 17 -8.30 9.55 32.81
N ALA A 18 -9.06 8.59 33.33
CA ALA A 18 -8.72 7.92 34.58
C ALA A 18 -7.39 7.15 34.50
N ARG A 19 -7.17 6.38 33.43
CA ARG A 19 -5.96 5.55 33.28
C ARG A 19 -4.71 6.37 32.96
N LEU A 20 -4.83 7.47 32.22
CA LEU A 20 -3.73 8.39 31.90
C LEU A 20 -3.53 9.48 32.99
N GLN A 21 -4.44 9.60 33.96
CA GLN A 21 -4.44 10.64 35.00
C GLN A 21 -4.50 12.07 34.43
N HIS A 22 -5.38 12.28 33.44
CA HIS A 22 -5.71 13.59 32.88
C HIS A 22 -7.17 13.96 33.18
N LEU A 23 -7.49 15.25 33.05
CA LEU A 23 -8.88 15.71 33.08
C LEU A 23 -9.63 15.18 31.86
N ALA A 24 -10.91 14.80 32.06
CA ALA A 24 -11.75 14.28 30.98
C ALA A 24 -11.87 15.26 29.80
N ASP A 25 -12.07 16.55 30.09
CA ASP A 25 -12.19 17.62 29.09
C ASP A 25 -10.92 17.76 28.22
N ASP A 26 -9.73 17.52 28.79
CA ASP A 26 -8.47 17.57 28.05
C ASP A 26 -8.35 16.36 27.11
N VAL A 27 -8.75 15.18 27.58
CA VAL A 27 -8.79 13.95 26.76
C VAL A 27 -9.81 14.09 25.65
N GLU A 28 -11.01 14.58 25.95
CA GLU A 28 -12.06 14.83 24.96
C GLU A 28 -11.57 15.77 23.85
N ARG A 29 -10.96 16.90 24.22
CA ARG A 29 -10.44 17.88 23.26
C ARG A 29 -9.40 17.26 22.32
N VAL A 30 -8.43 16.51 22.86
CA VAL A 30 -7.38 15.87 22.07
C VAL A 30 -7.94 14.72 21.23
N TYR A 31 -8.86 13.93 21.78
CA TYR A 31 -9.55 12.85 21.07
C TYR A 31 -10.34 13.39 19.88
N ALA A 32 -11.18 14.41 20.09
CA ALA A 32 -12.04 15.00 19.07
C ALA A 32 -11.27 15.68 17.93
N THR A 33 -10.16 16.34 18.24
CA THR A 33 -9.29 17.03 17.27
C THR A 33 -8.22 16.11 16.65
N GLY A 34 -8.05 14.90 17.18
CA GLY A 34 -7.11 13.91 16.69
C GLY A 34 -7.50 13.30 15.35
N SER A 35 -6.54 12.61 14.73
CA SER A 35 -6.78 11.88 13.47
C SER A 35 -7.96 10.92 13.61
N ARG A 36 -8.81 10.85 12.57
CA ARG A 36 -10.00 9.98 12.54
C ARG A 36 -9.67 8.54 12.96
N ASN A 37 -8.56 8.02 12.47
CA ASN A 37 -8.21 6.62 12.68
C ASN A 37 -7.56 6.32 14.03
N VAL A 38 -7.00 7.33 14.71
CA VAL A 38 -6.68 7.20 16.15
C VAL A 38 -7.97 6.94 16.93
N ARG A 39 -9.03 7.72 16.68
CA ARG A 39 -10.34 7.52 17.33
C ARG A 39 -10.95 6.16 17.01
N THR A 40 -10.97 5.78 15.72
CA THR A 40 -11.45 4.46 15.26
C THR A 40 -10.78 3.32 16.01
N VAL A 41 -9.45 3.34 16.11
CA VAL A 41 -8.69 2.26 16.74
C VAL A 41 -8.91 2.20 18.26
N LEU A 42 -8.87 3.35 18.94
CA LEU A 42 -9.14 3.40 20.39
C LEU A 42 -10.56 2.91 20.71
N ARG A 43 -11.54 3.33 19.91
CA ARG A 43 -12.94 2.92 20.05
C ARG A 43 -13.12 1.42 19.79
N ARG A 44 -12.50 0.88 18.73
CA ARG A 44 -12.49 -0.56 18.41
C ARG A 44 -11.98 -1.37 19.59
N GLN A 45 -10.81 -1.00 20.13
CA GLN A 45 -10.20 -1.71 21.26
C GLN A 45 -11.10 -1.68 22.49
N TYR A 46 -11.69 -0.53 22.80
CA TYR A 46 -12.59 -0.38 23.94
C TYR A 46 -13.84 -1.26 23.81
N ILE A 47 -14.53 -1.20 22.67
CA ILE A 47 -15.72 -2.03 22.40
C ILE A 47 -15.40 -3.53 22.52
N ASN A 48 -14.28 -3.97 21.93
CA ASN A 48 -13.86 -5.37 21.99
C ASN A 48 -13.53 -5.82 23.43
N THR A 49 -13.09 -4.89 24.29
CA THR A 49 -12.77 -5.17 25.69
C THR A 49 -14.03 -5.34 26.53
N ILE A 50 -15.04 -4.48 26.34
CA ILE A 50 -16.28 -4.53 27.13
C ILE A 50 -17.29 -5.57 26.61
N HIS A 51 -17.25 -5.87 25.32
CA HIS A 51 -18.19 -6.78 24.64
C HIS A 51 -17.45 -7.77 23.71
N PRO A 52 -16.59 -8.64 24.26
CA PRO A 52 -15.91 -9.65 23.45
C PRO A 52 -16.93 -10.63 22.86
N THR A 53 -16.76 -10.98 21.59
CA THR A 53 -17.57 -12.01 20.91
C THR A 53 -16.65 -12.95 20.15
N THR A 54 -17.14 -14.15 19.80
CA THR A 54 -16.38 -15.07 18.94
C THR A 54 -16.08 -14.49 17.56
N ALA A 55 -16.93 -13.59 17.06
CA ALA A 55 -16.73 -12.87 15.80
C ALA A 55 -15.80 -11.63 15.95
N ARG A 56 -15.52 -11.20 17.18
CA ARG A 56 -14.64 -10.08 17.53
C ARG A 56 -13.72 -10.48 18.68
N PRO A 57 -12.75 -11.38 18.44
CA PRO A 57 -11.91 -11.91 19.50
C PRO A 57 -11.04 -10.80 20.10
N LEU A 58 -11.00 -10.69 21.42
CA LEU A 58 -10.14 -9.72 22.09
C LEU A 58 -8.67 -10.18 22.03
N CYS A 59 -7.78 -9.32 21.52
CA CYS A 59 -6.35 -9.46 21.77
C CYS A 59 -6.05 -8.96 23.19
N ARG A 60 -5.68 -9.86 24.10
CA ARG A 60 -5.33 -9.51 25.48
C ARG A 60 -3.96 -8.85 25.52
N LEU A 61 -3.81 -7.81 26.34
CA LEU A 61 -2.60 -7.01 26.43
C LEU A 61 -2.00 -7.13 27.83
N LEU A 62 -1.01 -7.99 27.99
CA LEU A 62 -0.31 -8.17 29.26
C LEU A 62 0.59 -6.94 29.52
N GLY A 63 0.44 -6.30 30.68
CA GLY A 63 1.19 -5.07 30.99
C GLY A 63 0.58 -3.78 30.45
N GLU A 64 -0.67 -3.79 29.99
CA GLU A 64 -1.33 -2.58 29.48
C GLU A 64 -1.37 -1.44 30.52
N ASP A 65 -1.60 -1.72 31.80
CA ASP A 65 -1.55 -0.69 32.85
C ASP A 65 -0.15 -0.08 33.03
N GLN A 66 0.90 -0.86 32.78
CA GLN A 66 2.28 -0.37 32.80
C GLN A 66 2.53 0.55 31.59
N LEU A 67 2.02 0.17 30.41
CA LEU A 67 2.04 1.04 29.23
C LEU A 67 1.30 2.35 29.51
N MET A 68 0.08 2.30 30.04
CA MET A 68 -0.69 3.51 30.37
C MET A 68 0.06 4.43 31.34
N LYS A 69 0.76 3.88 32.35
CA LYS A 69 1.63 4.66 33.25
C LYS A 69 2.82 5.28 32.53
N ALA A 70 3.46 4.56 31.62
CA ALA A 70 4.59 5.08 30.84
C ALA A 70 4.15 6.21 29.89
N LEU A 71 2.99 6.07 29.25
CA LEU A 71 2.43 7.08 28.33
C LEU A 71 2.11 8.42 29.01
N ARG A 72 1.87 8.45 30.32
CA ARG A 72 1.66 9.71 31.09
C ARG A 72 2.86 10.66 31.02
N ARG A 73 4.03 10.14 30.64
CA ARG A 73 5.26 10.93 30.50
C ARG A 73 5.31 11.70 29.17
N LEU A 74 4.41 11.39 28.24
CA LEU A 74 4.31 12.01 26.92
C LEU A 74 3.24 13.12 26.94
N SER A 75 3.21 13.94 25.90
CA SER A 75 2.06 14.82 25.68
C SER A 75 0.80 13.98 25.44
N LEU A 76 -0.37 14.47 25.86
CA LEU A 76 -1.62 13.71 25.73
C LEU A 76 -1.91 13.31 24.27
N LYS A 77 -1.61 14.18 23.31
CA LYS A 77 -1.72 13.89 21.87
C LYS A 77 -0.83 12.73 21.45
N LEU A 78 0.44 12.74 21.86
CA LEU A 78 1.38 11.67 21.55
C LEU A 78 1.03 10.37 22.28
N ALA A 79 0.55 10.46 23.52
CA ALA A 79 0.10 9.31 24.31
C ALA A 79 -1.07 8.57 23.61
N LEU A 80 -2.12 9.29 23.20
CA LEU A 80 -3.26 8.71 22.50
C LEU A 80 -2.87 8.14 21.13
N PHE A 81 -1.99 8.84 20.42
CA PHE A 81 -1.47 8.38 19.13
C PHE A 81 -0.65 7.09 19.27
N THR A 82 0.28 7.03 20.22
CA THR A 82 1.11 5.85 20.49
C THR A 82 0.27 4.68 20.99
N LEU A 83 -0.72 4.91 21.86
CA LEU A 83 -1.64 3.87 22.31
C LEU A 83 -2.41 3.26 21.13
N ALA A 84 -2.94 4.10 20.24
CA ALA A 84 -3.63 3.65 19.06
C ALA A 84 -2.72 2.84 18.12
N ARG A 85 -1.45 3.24 17.95
CA ARG A 85 -0.46 2.46 17.18
C ARG A 85 -0.25 1.05 17.74
N VAL A 86 -0.09 0.93 19.06
CA VAL A 86 0.06 -0.38 19.72
C VAL A 86 -1.18 -1.26 19.49
N TYR A 87 -2.37 -0.69 19.68
CA TYR A 87 -3.63 -1.42 19.47
C TYR A 87 -3.84 -1.83 18.00
N ASP A 88 -3.45 -0.99 17.04
CA ASP A 88 -3.59 -1.32 15.63
C ASP A 88 -2.65 -2.45 15.21
N GLU A 89 -1.39 -2.43 15.67
CA GLU A 89 -0.43 -3.49 15.37
C GLU A 89 -0.89 -4.85 15.92
N CYS A 90 -1.39 -4.88 17.17
CA CYS A 90 -1.90 -6.10 17.79
C CYS A 90 -3.16 -6.64 17.07
N HIS A 91 -4.07 -5.74 16.67
CA HIS A 91 -5.29 -6.10 15.93
C HIS A 91 -4.97 -6.66 14.54
N VAL A 92 -4.07 -6.00 13.81
CA VAL A 92 -3.64 -6.44 12.47
C VAL A 92 -2.96 -7.80 12.54
N ALA A 93 -2.08 -8.03 13.52
CA ALA A 93 -1.44 -9.33 13.73
C ALA A 93 -2.45 -10.43 14.02
N LEU A 94 -3.45 -10.17 14.86
CA LEU A 94 -4.53 -11.12 15.15
C LEU A 94 -5.34 -11.47 13.90
N CYS A 95 -5.71 -10.47 13.09
CA CYS A 95 -6.46 -10.70 11.87
C CYS A 95 -5.63 -11.49 10.84
N ARG A 96 -4.33 -11.23 10.73
CA ARG A 96 -3.41 -11.99 9.87
C ARG A 96 -3.34 -13.47 10.27
N GLU A 97 -3.22 -13.75 11.57
CA GLU A 97 -3.22 -15.13 12.08
C GLU A 97 -4.56 -15.84 11.81
N ILE A 98 -5.70 -15.16 12.03
CA ILE A 98 -7.03 -15.71 11.70
C ILE A 98 -7.15 -16.01 10.21
N ALA A 99 -6.66 -15.12 9.35
CA ALA A 99 -6.70 -15.31 7.90
C ALA A 99 -5.80 -16.46 7.44
N ALA A 100 -4.58 -16.59 8.00
CA ALA A 100 -3.68 -17.71 7.74
C ALA A 100 -4.30 -19.04 8.17
N ALA A 101 -4.88 -19.10 9.37
CA ALA A 101 -5.56 -20.29 9.89
C ALA A 101 -6.70 -20.77 8.99
N ARG A 102 -7.46 -19.85 8.38
CA ARG A 102 -8.51 -20.20 7.39
C ARG A 102 -7.97 -20.84 6.12
N LYS A 103 -6.70 -20.58 5.79
CA LYS A 103 -5.99 -21.18 4.64
C LYS A 103 -5.25 -22.47 5.01
N GLY A 104 -5.34 -22.93 6.27
CA GLY A 104 -4.58 -24.08 6.78
C GLY A 104 -3.12 -23.75 7.08
N GLU A 105 -2.73 -22.48 7.07
CA GLU A 105 -1.40 -22.00 7.44
C GLU A 105 -1.38 -21.64 8.94
N ILE A 106 -0.22 -21.72 9.57
CA ILE A 106 -0.01 -21.32 10.97
C ILE A 106 1.14 -20.31 10.96
N LEU A 107 0.88 -19.06 11.32
CA LEU A 107 1.97 -18.08 11.52
C LEU A 107 2.45 -18.17 12.97
N TYR A 108 1.51 -18.27 13.92
CA TYR A 108 1.79 -18.28 15.36
C TYR A 108 0.88 -19.25 16.12
N GLU A 109 1.33 -20.49 16.33
CA GLU A 109 0.51 -21.57 16.92
C GLU A 109 -0.09 -21.20 18.29
N GLY A 110 0.71 -20.59 19.17
CA GLY A 110 0.27 -20.13 20.49
C GLY A 110 -0.71 -18.95 20.44
N PHE A 111 -0.48 -17.99 19.54
CA PHE A 111 -1.28 -16.77 19.44
C PHE A 111 -2.69 -17.03 18.92
N ARG A 112 -2.86 -18.04 18.06
CA ARG A 112 -4.18 -18.49 17.62
C ARG A 112 -5.05 -19.00 18.77
N ARG A 113 -4.47 -19.81 19.67
CA ARG A 113 -5.18 -20.41 20.80
C ARG A 113 -5.41 -19.41 21.91
N ASN A 114 -4.43 -18.54 22.13
CA ASN A 114 -4.43 -17.54 23.18
C ASN A 114 -3.93 -16.19 22.64
N PRO A 115 -4.82 -15.36 22.06
CA PRO A 115 -4.45 -14.03 21.54
C PRO A 115 -4.01 -13.10 22.68
N CYS A 116 -2.71 -13.10 22.97
CA CYS A 116 -2.12 -12.32 24.04
C CYS A 116 -0.76 -11.75 23.60
N VAL A 117 -0.57 -10.45 23.83
CA VAL A 117 0.68 -9.74 23.56
C VAL A 117 1.22 -9.15 24.86
N ASP A 118 2.50 -9.43 25.14
CA ASP A 118 3.24 -8.81 26.26
C ASP A 118 3.76 -7.42 25.88
N LEU A 119 3.29 -6.40 26.59
CA LEU A 119 3.65 -4.99 26.39
C LEU A 119 4.65 -4.46 27.43
N ARG A 120 5.08 -5.28 28.41
CA ARG A 120 5.88 -4.81 29.54
C ARG A 120 7.22 -4.22 29.08
N LEU A 121 7.92 -4.91 28.19
CA LEU A 121 9.19 -4.43 27.62
C LEU A 121 9.01 -3.09 26.88
N LEU A 122 7.99 -2.99 26.03
CA LEU A 122 7.65 -1.78 25.29
C LEU A 122 7.37 -0.59 26.24
N ALA A 123 6.64 -0.84 27.32
CA ALA A 123 6.32 0.16 28.34
C ALA A 123 7.57 0.60 29.14
N ASP A 124 8.43 -0.33 29.54
CA ASP A 124 9.68 -0.04 30.26
C ASP A 124 10.61 0.84 29.45
N GLN A 125 10.72 0.58 28.14
CA GLN A 125 11.56 1.38 27.23
C GLN A 125 11.08 2.84 27.11
N ILE A 126 9.77 3.11 27.06
CA ILE A 126 9.23 4.48 27.13
C ILE A 126 9.61 5.14 28.46
N GLY A 127 9.65 4.35 29.54
CA GLY A 127 10.08 4.80 30.86
C GLY A 127 11.54 5.23 30.92
N LEU A 128 12.39 4.71 30.03
CA LEU A 128 13.81 5.05 29.99
C LEU A 128 14.10 6.20 29.02
N HIS A 129 13.50 6.14 27.82
CA HIS A 129 13.74 7.07 26.72
C HIS A 129 12.40 7.39 26.05
N LYS A 130 11.97 8.65 26.04
CA LYS A 130 10.65 9.02 25.50
C LYS A 130 10.63 8.95 23.97
N GLU A 131 11.80 9.07 23.36
CA GLU A 131 12.02 9.14 21.91
C GLU A 131 11.81 7.78 21.22
N VAL A 132 11.81 6.67 21.98
CA VAL A 132 11.56 5.32 21.42
C VAL A 132 10.18 5.19 20.78
N VAL A 133 9.24 6.10 21.08
CA VAL A 133 7.94 6.11 20.40
C VAL A 133 8.05 6.49 18.93
N ASP A 134 9.17 7.04 18.48
CA ASP A 134 9.45 7.30 17.05
C ASP A 134 9.93 6.04 16.32
N ASP A 135 10.23 4.96 17.05
CA ASP A 135 10.58 3.67 16.49
C ASP A 135 9.34 2.88 16.01
N GLN A 136 9.58 1.82 15.26
CA GLN A 136 8.55 0.87 14.83
C GLN A 136 8.19 -0.10 15.94
N ILE A 137 6.91 -0.46 16.03
CA ILE A 137 6.45 -1.54 16.91
C ILE A 137 6.59 -2.84 16.14
N LEU A 138 7.27 -3.82 16.73
CA LEU A 138 7.39 -5.17 16.19
C LEU A 138 6.87 -6.18 17.21
N LEU A 139 6.18 -7.22 16.72
CA LEU A 139 5.72 -8.34 17.54
C LEU A 139 6.62 -9.55 17.30
N GLU A 140 7.36 -9.96 18.33
CA GLU A 140 8.23 -11.14 18.29
C GLU A 140 7.54 -12.34 18.95
N THR A 141 7.81 -13.54 18.41
CA THR A 141 7.37 -14.77 19.04
C THR A 141 8.12 -15.02 20.34
N THR A 142 7.41 -15.55 21.33
CA THR A 142 7.99 -15.97 22.59
C THR A 142 7.79 -17.48 22.78
N PHE A 143 8.50 -18.04 23.76
CA PHE A 143 8.28 -19.41 24.24
C PHE A 143 7.26 -19.47 25.39
N ASP A 144 6.52 -18.38 25.64
CA ASP A 144 5.55 -18.29 26.73
C ASP A 144 4.13 -18.55 26.21
N ASP A 145 3.53 -19.67 26.63
CA ASP A 145 2.16 -20.05 26.25
C ASP A 145 1.10 -19.02 26.73
N VAL A 146 1.41 -18.23 27.76
CA VAL A 146 0.52 -17.20 28.31
C VAL A 146 0.53 -15.94 27.45
N ALA A 147 1.69 -15.58 26.90
CA ALA A 147 1.91 -14.41 26.07
C ALA A 147 2.80 -14.76 24.86
N PRO A 148 2.23 -15.42 23.85
CA PRO A 148 2.98 -16.00 22.73
C PRO A 148 3.64 -14.95 21.83
N LEU A 149 3.23 -13.68 21.95
CA LEU A 149 3.87 -12.55 21.29
C LEU A 149 4.33 -11.52 22.34
N ARG A 150 5.45 -10.84 22.05
CA ARG A 150 5.95 -9.69 22.79
C ARG A 150 6.09 -8.49 21.87
N ALA A 151 5.59 -7.35 22.30
CA ALA A 151 5.79 -6.09 21.58
C ALA A 151 7.11 -5.42 22.02
N MET A 152 7.83 -4.87 21.05
CA MET A 152 9.06 -4.11 21.30
C MET A 152 9.24 -2.97 20.30
N TRP A 153 10.07 -1.99 20.68
CA TRP A 153 10.54 -0.94 19.79
C TRP A 153 11.70 -1.45 18.94
N LYS A 154 11.62 -1.17 17.64
CA LYS A 154 12.71 -1.41 16.68
C LYS A 154 12.97 -0.12 15.90
N PRO A 155 14.22 0.37 15.86
CA PRO A 155 14.55 1.56 15.10
C PRO A 155 14.05 1.49 13.67
N VAL A 156 13.38 2.55 13.23
CA VAL A 156 12.96 2.67 11.82
C VAL A 156 14.21 2.74 10.96
N HIS A 157 14.41 1.76 10.10
CA HIS A 157 15.59 1.74 9.22
C HIS A 157 15.56 2.99 8.31
N PRO A 158 16.63 3.79 8.28
CA PRO A 158 16.72 4.91 7.34
C PRO A 158 16.63 4.39 5.90
N MET A 159 15.91 5.11 5.04
CA MET A 159 15.84 4.81 3.62
C MET A 159 16.00 6.11 2.85
N SER A 160 17.01 6.17 2.01
CA SER A 160 17.30 7.28 1.11
C SER A 160 17.79 6.74 -0.22
N PHE A 161 17.47 7.47 -1.29
CA PHE A 161 17.94 7.21 -2.65
C PHE A 161 18.90 8.32 -3.13
N ASP A 162 19.44 9.12 -2.21
CA ASP A 162 20.40 10.20 -2.52
C ASP A 162 21.74 9.67 -3.07
N ASN A 163 22.00 8.37 -2.95
CA ASN A 163 23.14 7.70 -3.55
C ASN A 163 22.96 7.44 -5.06
N LEU A 164 21.75 7.60 -5.60
CA LEU A 164 21.48 7.48 -7.02
C LEU A 164 21.92 8.75 -7.77
N SER A 165 22.19 8.62 -9.06
CA SER A 165 22.45 9.79 -9.90
C SER A 165 21.17 10.64 -10.00
N PRO A 166 21.25 11.97 -9.84
CA PRO A 166 20.09 12.84 -10.00
C PRO A 166 19.67 12.93 -11.47
N LEU A 167 18.37 12.82 -11.73
CA LEU A 167 17.76 13.22 -12.99
C LEU A 167 17.26 14.65 -12.82
N HIS A 168 17.81 15.59 -13.61
CA HIS A 168 17.48 17.01 -13.46
C HIS A 168 16.18 17.39 -14.16
N SER A 169 15.85 16.72 -15.27
CA SER A 169 14.63 16.95 -16.02
C SER A 169 14.04 15.65 -16.54
N LEU A 170 12.70 15.53 -16.55
CA LEU A 170 12.04 14.41 -17.21
C LEU A 170 12.10 14.53 -18.73
N SER A 171 12.51 15.68 -19.29
CA SER A 171 12.81 15.83 -20.72
C SER A 171 14.06 15.05 -21.14
N ASP A 172 14.95 14.74 -20.19
CA ASP A 172 16.20 14.04 -20.45
C ASP A 172 15.94 12.57 -20.79
N LEU A 173 17.00 11.87 -21.23
CA LEU A 173 16.94 10.44 -21.51
C LEU A 173 16.71 9.67 -20.20
N LEU A 174 15.60 8.93 -20.11
CA LEU A 174 15.27 8.15 -18.93
C LEU A 174 16.13 6.88 -18.87
N PRO A 175 16.43 6.34 -17.67
CA PRO A 175 17.25 5.14 -17.57
C PRO A 175 16.52 3.93 -18.17
N GLY A 176 17.05 3.42 -19.28
CA GLY A 176 16.43 2.34 -20.07
C GLY A 176 16.05 2.77 -21.48
N GLU A 177 16.05 4.07 -21.77
CA GLU A 177 15.92 4.60 -23.12
C GLU A 177 17.26 4.55 -23.86
N GLN A 178 17.22 4.10 -25.11
CA GLN A 178 18.37 4.12 -26.01
C GLN A 178 18.42 5.40 -26.86
N TRP A 179 17.26 6.04 -27.07
CA TRP A 179 17.09 7.30 -27.80
C TRP A 179 16.01 8.16 -27.12
N PRO A 180 16.00 9.47 -27.34
CA PRO A 180 14.94 10.34 -26.80
C PRO A 180 13.57 9.89 -27.29
N SER A 181 12.65 9.67 -26.35
CA SER A 181 11.28 9.28 -26.66
C SER A 181 10.29 10.43 -26.43
N HIS A 182 9.23 10.47 -27.22
CA HIS A 182 8.11 11.41 -27.10
C HIS A 182 6.83 10.73 -26.63
N GLU A 183 6.54 9.52 -27.13
CA GLU A 183 5.27 8.81 -26.85
C GLU A 183 5.50 7.64 -25.88
N TYR A 184 4.78 7.70 -24.75
CA TYR A 184 4.92 6.79 -23.62
C TYR A 184 3.60 6.06 -23.33
N ALA A 185 3.72 4.84 -22.80
CA ALA A 185 2.64 4.12 -22.14
C ALA A 185 2.98 3.89 -20.66
N GLY A 186 1.98 3.99 -19.79
CA GLY A 186 2.13 3.75 -18.35
C GLY A 186 1.38 2.49 -17.91
N ILE A 187 2.07 1.52 -17.33
CA ILE A 187 1.50 0.26 -16.85
C ILE A 187 1.62 0.21 -15.34
N GLY A 188 0.50 0.12 -14.62
CA GLY A 188 0.51 -0.16 -13.18
C GLY A 188 0.94 -1.60 -12.90
N GLY A 189 1.95 -1.77 -12.04
CA GLY A 189 2.69 -3.02 -11.82
C GLY A 189 1.96 -4.09 -11.02
N GLY A 190 1.26 -3.76 -9.95
CA GLY A 190 0.63 -4.78 -9.11
C GLY A 190 -0.37 -4.30 -8.04
N GLY A 191 -0.46 -2.99 -7.84
CA GLY A 191 -1.39 -2.35 -6.92
C GLY A 191 -2.58 -1.71 -7.61
N GLY A 192 -3.75 -1.75 -6.96
CA GLY A 192 -4.93 -1.06 -7.47
C GLY A 192 -4.77 0.46 -7.64
N SER A 193 -3.83 1.07 -6.93
CA SER A 193 -3.50 2.49 -7.04
C SER A 193 -2.42 2.82 -8.07
N ASP A 194 -1.76 1.84 -8.67
CA ASP A 194 -0.62 2.10 -9.56
C ASP A 194 -1.02 2.85 -10.83
N ILE A 195 -2.25 2.62 -11.30
CA ILE A 195 -2.84 3.41 -12.38
C ILE A 195 -2.93 4.91 -12.04
N ILE A 196 -3.11 5.25 -10.77
CA ILE A 196 -3.11 6.64 -10.30
C ILE A 196 -1.68 7.20 -10.39
N SER A 197 -0.69 6.46 -9.93
CA SER A 197 0.72 6.85 -10.01
C SER A 197 1.22 6.98 -11.45
N ALA A 198 0.79 6.07 -12.33
CA ALA A 198 1.04 6.16 -13.77
C ALA A 198 0.42 7.44 -14.34
N SER A 199 -0.81 7.76 -13.98
CA SER A 199 -1.42 9.02 -14.40
C SER A 199 -0.66 10.25 -13.88
N LEU A 200 -0.21 10.25 -12.62
CA LEU A 200 0.61 11.34 -12.06
C LEU A 200 1.90 11.55 -12.87
N LEU A 201 2.61 10.48 -13.23
CA LEU A 201 3.77 10.54 -14.12
C LEU A 201 3.40 11.10 -15.49
N GLY A 202 2.22 10.79 -16.01
CA GLY A 202 1.75 11.32 -17.29
C GLY A 202 1.59 12.83 -17.27
N HIS A 203 1.08 13.38 -16.17
CA HIS A 203 1.01 14.84 -15.98
C HIS A 203 2.40 15.47 -15.89
N LEU A 204 3.33 14.86 -15.15
CA LEU A 204 4.71 15.32 -15.09
C LEU A 204 5.36 15.31 -16.47
N LEU A 205 5.33 14.19 -17.20
CA LEU A 205 5.91 14.06 -18.54
C LEU A 205 5.38 15.12 -19.52
N ARG A 206 4.08 15.45 -19.46
CA ARG A 206 3.49 16.51 -20.31
C ARG A 206 4.09 17.89 -20.06
N GLN A 207 4.41 18.23 -18.82
CA GLN A 207 5.12 19.48 -18.52
C GLN A 207 6.51 19.52 -19.18
N HIS A 208 7.11 18.35 -19.41
CA HIS A 208 8.39 18.15 -20.06
C HIS A 208 8.29 17.79 -21.55
N LYS A 209 7.14 18.10 -22.19
CA LYS A 209 6.86 17.87 -23.63
C LYS A 209 6.94 16.41 -24.08
N LYS A 210 6.69 15.46 -23.16
CA LYS A 210 6.51 14.03 -23.44
C LYS A 210 5.04 13.67 -23.25
N GLN A 211 4.51 12.74 -24.05
CA GLN A 211 3.11 12.34 -24.01
C GLN A 211 2.96 10.96 -23.39
N MET A 212 2.05 10.84 -22.42
CA MET A 212 1.60 9.54 -21.92
C MET A 212 0.07 9.56 -21.83
N ASP A 213 -0.58 9.06 -22.88
CA ASP A 213 -2.04 9.00 -22.99
C ASP A 213 -2.58 7.59 -22.78
N LEU A 214 -1.79 6.55 -23.12
CA LEU A 214 -2.16 5.16 -22.88
C LEU A 214 -1.74 4.74 -21.48
N LEU A 215 -2.72 4.31 -20.69
CA LEU A 215 -2.51 3.73 -19.36
C LEU A 215 -3.10 2.33 -19.28
N VAL A 216 -2.39 1.43 -18.60
CA VAL A 216 -2.84 0.05 -18.33
C VAL A 216 -2.85 -0.18 -16.83
N SER A 217 -4.00 -0.59 -16.29
CA SER A 217 -4.11 -1.04 -14.91
C SER A 217 -4.03 -2.57 -14.88
N THR A 218 -2.93 -3.10 -14.37
CA THR A 218 -2.85 -4.54 -14.10
C THR A 218 -3.60 -4.87 -12.82
N ARG A 219 -4.36 -5.97 -12.86
CA ARG A 219 -5.19 -6.43 -11.76
C ARG A 219 -5.09 -7.94 -11.68
N THR A 220 -5.06 -8.50 -10.47
CA THR A 220 -5.18 -9.96 -10.29
C THR A 220 -6.49 -10.48 -10.91
N TRP A 221 -6.44 -11.65 -11.54
CA TRP A 221 -7.63 -12.34 -12.06
C TRP A 221 -8.57 -12.74 -10.93
N ALA A 222 -8.01 -13.17 -9.79
CA ALA A 222 -8.79 -13.45 -8.59
C ALA A 222 -8.97 -12.19 -7.74
N THR A 223 -10.15 -12.02 -7.14
CA THR A 223 -10.43 -10.93 -6.21
C THR A 223 -9.61 -11.05 -4.93
N GLY A 224 -8.89 -9.98 -4.60
CA GLY A 224 -8.15 -9.84 -3.34
C GLY A 224 -8.99 -9.24 -2.21
N SER A 225 -8.39 -9.15 -1.02
CA SER A 225 -8.97 -8.65 0.24
C SER A 225 -9.26 -7.15 0.29
N GLN A 226 -9.16 -6.45 -0.83
CA GLN A 226 -9.28 -4.98 -0.93
C GLN A 226 -10.68 -4.54 -1.39
N GLY A 227 -11.66 -5.43 -1.35
CA GLY A 227 -13.03 -5.17 -1.81
C GLY A 227 -13.91 -4.45 -0.78
N LYS A 228 -15.09 -4.01 -1.25
CA LYS A 228 -16.16 -3.50 -0.38
C LYS A 228 -16.65 -4.61 0.54
N LYS A 229 -17.34 -4.24 1.63
CA LYS A 229 -18.02 -5.21 2.51
C LYS A 229 -18.91 -6.14 1.67
N GLY A 230 -18.64 -7.45 1.72
CA GLY A 230 -19.34 -8.46 0.93
C GLY A 230 -18.64 -8.90 -0.36
N SER A 231 -17.48 -8.33 -0.71
CA SER A 231 -16.64 -8.85 -1.79
C SER A 231 -16.18 -10.28 -1.46
N LYS A 232 -16.45 -11.21 -2.38
CA LYS A 232 -15.99 -12.59 -2.26
C LYS A 232 -14.51 -12.63 -2.57
N LEU A 233 -13.74 -13.30 -1.72
CA LEU A 233 -12.29 -13.50 -1.90
C LEU A 233 -12.02 -14.70 -2.79
N GLY A 234 -11.02 -14.58 -3.67
CA GLY A 234 -10.51 -15.71 -4.45
C GLY A 234 -11.45 -16.18 -5.57
N ILE A 235 -12.41 -15.36 -5.99
CA ILE A 235 -13.25 -15.63 -7.16
C ILE A 235 -12.74 -14.83 -8.37
N LYS A 236 -13.15 -15.22 -9.57
CA LYS A 236 -12.87 -14.45 -10.80
C LYS A 236 -13.35 -13.01 -10.61
N ARG A 237 -12.46 -12.05 -10.86
CA ARG A 237 -12.77 -10.63 -10.91
C ARG A 237 -13.58 -10.37 -12.18
N GLU A 238 -14.84 -10.02 -11.98
CA GLU A 238 -15.70 -9.56 -13.05
C GLU A 238 -15.52 -8.06 -13.30
N VAL A 239 -15.55 -7.68 -14.58
CA VAL A 239 -15.47 -6.29 -15.04
C VAL A 239 -16.76 -5.98 -15.80
N TYR A 240 -17.44 -4.93 -15.39
CA TYR A 240 -18.77 -4.54 -15.87
C TYR A 240 -18.71 -3.20 -16.60
N ASN A 241 -19.64 -2.98 -17.54
CA ASN A 241 -19.80 -1.72 -18.28
C ASN A 241 -18.50 -1.22 -18.94
N HIS A 242 -17.69 -2.14 -19.45
CA HIS A 242 -16.44 -1.81 -20.14
C HIS A 242 -16.68 -1.55 -21.64
N GLY A 243 -15.67 -1.02 -22.32
CA GLY A 243 -15.68 -0.70 -23.74
C GLY A 243 -15.43 -1.86 -24.69
N GLY A 244 -15.67 -3.10 -24.25
CA GLY A 244 -15.24 -4.32 -24.95
C GLY A 244 -13.86 -4.78 -24.52
N ALA A 245 -13.48 -5.97 -24.98
CA ALA A 245 -12.13 -6.50 -24.86
C ALA A 245 -11.22 -5.85 -25.92
N VAL A 246 -9.91 -5.91 -25.72
CA VAL A 246 -8.96 -5.55 -26.77
C VAL A 246 -8.98 -6.63 -27.84
N GLU A 247 -8.93 -6.23 -29.12
CA GLU A 247 -8.87 -7.15 -30.24
C GLU A 247 -7.47 -7.19 -30.84
N ALA A 248 -6.96 -8.40 -31.07
CA ALA A 248 -5.74 -8.65 -31.83
C ALA A 248 -6.05 -9.61 -32.99
N HIS A 249 -5.66 -9.26 -34.21
CA HIS A 249 -5.94 -10.04 -35.43
C HIS A 249 -7.42 -10.44 -35.59
N GLY A 250 -8.34 -9.54 -35.24
CA GLY A 250 -9.79 -9.75 -35.35
C GLY A 250 -10.38 -10.72 -34.31
N ARG A 251 -9.65 -11.01 -33.23
CA ARG A 251 -10.12 -11.83 -32.11
C ARG A 251 -9.96 -11.08 -30.78
N PRO A 252 -10.92 -11.21 -29.84
CA PRO A 252 -10.78 -10.63 -28.52
C PRO A 252 -9.65 -11.33 -27.74
N VAL A 253 -8.81 -10.55 -27.06
CA VAL A 253 -7.76 -11.03 -26.17
C VAL A 253 -8.32 -11.13 -24.76
N ALA A 254 -8.41 -12.36 -24.25
CA ALA A 254 -9.00 -12.63 -22.95
C ALA A 254 -8.31 -11.86 -21.81
N GLY A 255 -9.10 -11.42 -20.83
CA GLY A 255 -8.61 -10.68 -19.67
C GLY A 255 -8.19 -9.24 -19.94
N THR A 256 -8.49 -8.67 -21.11
CA THR A 256 -8.25 -7.26 -21.42
C THR A 256 -9.58 -6.50 -21.53
N PHE A 257 -9.61 -5.26 -21.04
CA PHE A 257 -10.83 -4.46 -21.02
C PHE A 257 -10.52 -2.98 -21.30
N ARG A 258 -11.27 -2.35 -22.20
CA ARG A 258 -11.22 -0.89 -22.37
C ARG A 258 -12.05 -0.20 -21.30
N VAL A 259 -11.47 0.76 -20.59
CA VAL A 259 -12.14 1.45 -19.48
C VAL A 259 -12.97 2.63 -19.99
N LYS A 260 -14.17 2.80 -19.41
CA LYS A 260 -15.12 3.90 -19.62
C LYS A 260 -15.51 4.50 -18.27
N ASN A 261 -16.21 5.64 -18.29
CA ASN A 261 -16.61 6.38 -17.09
C ASN A 261 -17.45 5.55 -16.10
N ASP A 262 -18.23 4.61 -16.63
CA ASP A 262 -19.13 3.72 -15.90
C ASP A 262 -18.56 2.31 -15.69
N THR A 263 -17.32 2.06 -16.13
CA THR A 263 -16.64 0.79 -15.90
C THR A 263 -16.41 0.57 -14.42
N THR A 264 -16.86 -0.57 -13.93
CA THR A 264 -16.69 -1.01 -12.55
C THR A 264 -16.18 -2.44 -12.53
N ALA A 265 -15.44 -2.85 -11.51
CA ALA A 265 -14.93 -4.20 -11.35
C ALA A 265 -15.12 -4.69 -9.91
N GLU A 266 -15.01 -6.00 -9.72
CA GLU A 266 -14.99 -6.53 -8.36
C GLU A 266 -13.71 -6.08 -7.61
N GLY A 267 -13.94 -5.32 -6.54
CA GLY A 267 -12.88 -4.76 -5.71
C GLY A 267 -12.98 -3.25 -5.60
N ARG A 268 -11.83 -2.58 -5.71
CA ARG A 268 -11.71 -1.12 -5.70
C ARG A 268 -11.39 -0.63 -7.10
N ASP A 269 -12.31 0.14 -7.67
CA ASP A 269 -12.26 0.68 -9.04
C ASP A 269 -11.61 2.07 -9.03
N LEU A 270 -10.41 2.15 -9.58
CA LEU A 270 -9.63 3.41 -9.66
C LEU A 270 -9.33 3.81 -11.11
N GLU A 271 -9.60 2.93 -12.07
CA GLU A 271 -9.22 3.03 -13.48
C GLU A 271 -10.01 4.10 -14.22
N ALA A 272 -11.26 4.35 -13.82
CA ALA A 272 -12.06 5.41 -14.41
C ALA A 272 -11.62 6.81 -13.95
N ILE A 273 -10.84 6.92 -12.87
CA ILE A 273 -10.44 8.21 -12.29
C ILE A 273 -9.60 9.05 -13.25
N PRO A 274 -8.60 8.50 -13.97
CA PRO A 274 -7.78 9.29 -14.90
C PRO A 274 -8.43 9.58 -16.25
N LEU A 275 -9.61 9.03 -16.57
CA LEU A 275 -10.26 9.20 -17.90
C LEU A 275 -10.42 10.65 -18.36
N PRO A 276 -10.70 11.65 -17.50
CA PRO A 276 -10.78 13.04 -17.93
C PRO A 276 -9.45 13.59 -18.49
N TYR A 277 -8.33 12.91 -18.24
CA TYR A 277 -6.98 13.35 -18.59
C TYR A 277 -6.22 12.37 -19.49
N HIS A 278 -6.76 11.17 -19.71
CA HIS A 278 -6.15 10.12 -20.52
C HIS A 278 -7.23 9.45 -21.35
N SER A 279 -7.06 9.43 -22.68
CA SER A 279 -8.09 8.96 -23.60
C SER A 279 -8.06 7.45 -23.87
N GLN A 280 -7.00 6.78 -23.40
CA GLN A 280 -6.73 5.37 -23.66
C GLN A 280 -6.38 4.66 -22.35
N ILE A 281 -7.41 4.22 -21.62
CA ILE A 281 -7.22 3.47 -20.37
C ILE A 281 -7.71 2.03 -20.57
N PHE A 282 -6.87 1.09 -20.17
CA PHE A 282 -7.15 -0.35 -20.24
C PHE A 282 -6.96 -1.00 -18.88
N MET A 283 -7.68 -2.10 -18.67
CA MET A 283 -7.47 -3.02 -17.55
C MET A 283 -7.00 -4.36 -18.10
N VAL A 284 -6.00 -4.96 -17.45
CA VAL A 284 -5.47 -6.30 -17.77
C VAL A 284 -5.57 -7.18 -16.53
N LEU A 285 -6.10 -8.39 -16.70
CA LEU A 285 -6.24 -9.38 -15.64
C LEU A 285 -5.09 -10.41 -15.69
N ASP A 286 -4.16 -10.30 -14.75
CA ASP A 286 -3.05 -11.24 -14.55
C ASP A 286 -3.53 -12.51 -13.83
N GLN A 287 -3.29 -13.65 -14.47
CA GLN A 287 -3.75 -14.97 -14.05
C GLN A 287 -2.74 -15.72 -13.19
N GLY A 288 -1.51 -15.21 -13.02
CA GLY A 288 -0.40 -15.98 -12.46
C GLY A 288 -0.55 -16.39 -10.99
N GLU A 289 -1.39 -15.70 -10.22
CA GLU A 289 -1.71 -16.05 -8.83
C GLU A 289 -2.92 -16.98 -8.68
N SER A 290 -3.66 -17.25 -9.77
CA SER A 290 -4.88 -18.04 -9.69
C SER A 290 -4.56 -19.49 -9.37
N ARG A 291 -5.11 -19.99 -8.26
CA ARG A 291 -5.10 -21.42 -7.91
C ARG A 291 -6.31 -22.17 -8.48
N SER A 292 -7.27 -21.43 -9.07
CA SER A 292 -8.49 -21.99 -9.63
C SER A 292 -8.26 -22.43 -11.08
N GLN A 293 -8.99 -23.46 -11.51
CA GLN A 293 -8.98 -23.88 -12.91
C GLN A 293 -9.59 -22.76 -13.77
N ILE A 294 -8.79 -22.14 -14.62
CA ILE A 294 -9.22 -21.14 -15.60
C ILE A 294 -9.69 -21.88 -16.86
N SER A 295 -10.87 -21.53 -17.36
CA SER A 295 -11.41 -22.10 -18.60
C SER A 295 -10.49 -21.79 -19.78
N GLU A 296 -10.41 -22.67 -20.79
CA GLU A 296 -9.53 -22.41 -21.95
C GLU A 296 -9.86 -21.09 -22.66
N ASP A 297 -11.15 -20.72 -22.70
CA ASP A 297 -11.61 -19.46 -23.33
C ASP A 297 -11.18 -18.21 -22.54
N ASP A 298 -10.94 -18.35 -21.23
CA ASP A 298 -10.48 -17.25 -20.38
C ASP A 298 -8.95 -17.19 -20.27
N LYS A 299 -8.20 -18.24 -20.65
CA LYS A 299 -6.74 -18.26 -20.49
C LYS A 299 -6.07 -17.20 -21.35
N ALA A 300 -5.10 -16.50 -20.76
CA ALA A 300 -4.34 -15.47 -21.46
C ALA A 300 -2.89 -15.45 -20.98
N ASP A 301 -1.95 -15.21 -21.91
CA ASP A 301 -0.57 -14.86 -21.57
C ASP A 301 -0.46 -13.35 -21.34
N LEU A 302 0.19 -12.97 -20.25
CA LEU A 302 0.32 -11.57 -19.86
C LEU A 302 1.14 -10.74 -20.86
N THR A 303 2.11 -11.36 -21.55
CA THR A 303 2.90 -10.74 -22.62
C THR A 303 2.00 -10.39 -23.80
N ASP A 304 1.17 -11.34 -24.23
CA ASP A 304 0.25 -11.17 -25.36
C ASP A 304 -0.82 -10.11 -25.05
N GLN A 305 -1.33 -10.10 -23.81
CA GLN A 305 -2.26 -9.07 -23.33
C GLN A 305 -1.64 -7.67 -23.43
N PHE A 306 -0.41 -7.48 -22.95
CA PHE A 306 0.24 -6.18 -23.00
C PHE A 306 0.57 -5.75 -24.43
N HIS A 307 1.10 -6.65 -25.26
CA HIS A 307 1.36 -6.36 -26.67
C HIS A 307 0.08 -5.90 -27.38
N ALA A 308 -1.01 -6.65 -27.23
CA ALA A 308 -2.30 -6.31 -27.85
C ALA A 308 -2.85 -4.95 -27.38
N VAL A 309 -2.70 -4.62 -26.09
CA VAL A 309 -3.11 -3.34 -25.53
C VAL A 309 -2.25 -2.18 -26.07
N LEU A 310 -0.92 -2.35 -26.12
CA LEU A 310 0.00 -1.35 -26.65
C LEU A 310 -0.26 -1.08 -28.13
N ASP A 311 -0.62 -2.10 -28.91
CA ASP A 311 -1.02 -1.97 -30.33
C ASP A 311 -2.31 -1.13 -30.54
N GLN A 312 -3.11 -0.91 -29.48
CA GLN A 312 -4.27 -0.02 -29.56
C GLN A 312 -3.90 1.45 -29.52
N ALA A 313 -2.62 1.79 -29.27
CA ALA A 313 -2.19 3.16 -29.14
C ALA A 313 -2.47 3.96 -30.41
N ARG A 314 -3.09 5.14 -30.24
CA ARG A 314 -3.34 6.08 -31.35
C ARG A 314 -2.06 6.56 -32.05
N ARG A 315 -0.94 6.52 -31.35
CA ARG A 315 0.39 6.84 -31.84
C ARG A 315 1.35 5.73 -31.43
N PRO A 316 2.37 5.42 -32.24
CA PRO A 316 3.36 4.42 -31.87
C PRO A 316 4.00 4.76 -30.52
N ILE A 317 3.94 3.82 -29.59
CA ILE A 317 4.59 3.95 -28.28
C ILE A 317 6.08 3.66 -28.45
N GLU A 318 6.93 4.50 -27.87
CA GLU A 318 8.39 4.35 -27.95
C GLU A 318 8.97 3.87 -26.62
N THR A 319 8.32 4.22 -25.49
CA THR A 319 8.75 3.83 -24.15
C THR A 319 7.59 3.35 -23.30
N VAL A 320 7.78 2.24 -22.61
CA VAL A 320 6.83 1.69 -21.64
C VAL A 320 7.38 1.91 -20.24
N LEU A 321 6.60 2.60 -19.41
CA LEU A 321 6.86 2.81 -17.99
C LEU A 321 6.08 1.78 -17.17
N ILE A 322 6.78 0.91 -16.44
CA ILE A 322 6.17 0.02 -15.45
C ILE A 322 6.18 0.75 -14.11
N VAL A 323 5.01 1.18 -13.65
CA VAL A 323 4.85 2.09 -12.52
C VAL A 323 4.35 1.33 -11.30
N ASP A 324 5.08 1.46 -10.21
CA ASP A 324 4.73 0.94 -8.90
C ASP A 324 4.54 2.09 -7.90
N THR A 325 3.67 1.88 -6.92
CA THR A 325 3.38 2.82 -5.85
C THR A 325 3.84 2.27 -4.50
N GLY A 326 5.06 2.60 -4.09
CA GLY A 326 5.55 2.32 -2.73
C GLY A 326 6.84 1.52 -2.66
N GLY A 327 7.23 0.85 -3.74
CA GLY A 327 8.49 0.12 -3.91
C GLY A 327 8.38 -1.39 -3.80
N ASP A 328 7.19 -1.97 -3.91
CA ASP A 328 6.96 -3.41 -3.93
C ASP A 328 7.65 -4.08 -5.14
N VAL A 329 7.84 -3.31 -6.22
CA VAL A 329 8.55 -3.72 -7.44
C VAL A 329 10.00 -4.17 -7.20
N PHE A 330 10.59 -3.82 -6.06
CA PHE A 330 11.93 -4.27 -5.65
C PHE A 330 11.98 -5.70 -5.11
N GLY A 331 10.84 -6.39 -5.02
CA GLY A 331 10.73 -7.77 -4.55
C GLY A 331 11.15 -7.96 -3.08
N ALA A 332 11.39 -9.21 -2.68
CA ALA A 332 11.73 -9.54 -1.30
C ALA A 332 13.10 -9.01 -0.90
N ASP A 333 13.25 -8.63 0.37
CA ASP A 333 14.57 -8.31 0.91
C ASP A 333 15.51 -9.54 0.85
N SER A 334 16.82 -9.32 1.02
CA SER A 334 17.81 -10.41 1.07
C SER A 334 17.56 -11.46 2.17
N ASN A 335 16.61 -11.21 3.08
CA ASN A 335 16.20 -12.11 4.17
C ASN A 335 14.88 -12.85 3.88
N GLY A 336 14.31 -12.69 2.68
CA GLY A 336 13.18 -13.47 2.17
C GLY A 336 11.80 -12.94 2.53
N ALA A 337 11.66 -11.72 3.07
CA ALA A 337 10.36 -11.12 3.35
C ALA A 337 9.83 -10.34 2.12
N THR A 338 8.62 -10.74 1.70
CA THR A 338 7.68 -10.16 0.69
C THR A 338 8.07 -10.20 -0.79
N THR A 339 7.48 -11.13 -1.56
CA THR A 339 7.39 -11.04 -3.02
C THR A 339 5.96 -10.67 -3.40
N PRO A 340 5.68 -9.45 -3.89
CA PRO A 340 4.47 -9.20 -4.65
C PRO A 340 4.68 -9.82 -6.03
N ASP A 341 4.10 -11.00 -6.15
CA ASP A 341 4.23 -11.94 -7.25
C ASP A 341 3.76 -11.32 -8.59
N GLN A 342 2.81 -10.39 -8.53
CA GLN A 342 2.27 -9.65 -9.69
C GLN A 342 3.28 -8.67 -10.30
N ASP A 343 3.92 -7.80 -9.51
CA ASP A 343 4.88 -6.81 -10.01
C ASP A 343 6.05 -7.47 -10.75
N TYR A 344 6.55 -8.59 -10.22
CA TYR A 344 7.58 -9.37 -10.90
C TYR A 344 7.06 -9.98 -12.22
N ARG A 345 5.84 -10.55 -12.23
CA ARG A 345 5.23 -11.11 -13.46
C ARG A 345 5.01 -10.05 -14.53
N VAL A 346 4.55 -8.85 -14.15
CA VAL A 346 4.37 -7.72 -15.08
C VAL A 346 5.70 -7.30 -15.67
N GLN A 347 6.72 -7.09 -14.84
CA GLN A 347 8.06 -6.76 -15.32
C GLN A 347 8.63 -7.82 -16.26
N LYS A 348 8.42 -9.11 -15.93
CA LYS A 348 8.85 -10.22 -16.78
C LYS A 348 8.14 -10.26 -18.12
N ALA A 349 6.82 -10.03 -18.14
CA ALA A 349 6.02 -9.99 -19.36
C ALA A 349 6.45 -8.82 -20.26
N ILE A 350 6.55 -7.62 -19.71
CA ILE A 350 6.97 -6.43 -20.47
C ILE A 350 8.42 -6.54 -20.95
N ASN A 351 9.32 -7.14 -20.16
CA ASN A 351 10.72 -7.35 -20.58
C ASN A 351 10.84 -8.20 -21.86
N ARG A 352 9.86 -9.06 -22.15
CA ARG A 352 9.82 -9.84 -23.41
C ARG A 352 9.48 -9.00 -24.64
N LEU A 353 8.94 -7.81 -24.46
CA LEU A 353 8.65 -6.86 -25.54
C LEU A 353 9.89 -6.04 -25.94
N SER A 354 11.05 -6.26 -25.32
CA SER A 354 12.32 -5.71 -25.79
C SER A 354 12.82 -6.49 -27.03
N PRO A 355 13.40 -5.83 -28.06
CA PRO A 355 13.79 -4.41 -28.09
C PRO A 355 12.76 -3.48 -28.74
N GLU A 356 11.50 -3.92 -28.94
CA GLU A 356 10.47 -3.11 -29.61
C GLU A 356 10.20 -1.80 -28.86
N TYR A 357 10.20 -1.85 -27.54
CA TYR A 357 10.02 -0.68 -26.67
C TYR A 357 11.25 -0.43 -25.81
N ASN A 358 11.53 0.84 -25.50
CA ASN A 358 12.37 1.19 -24.36
C ASN A 358 11.61 0.87 -23.07
N LEU A 359 12.28 0.27 -22.08
CA LEU A 359 11.63 -0.24 -20.87
C LEU A 359 12.21 0.39 -19.61
N VAL A 360 11.34 1.07 -18.86
CA VAL A 360 11.70 1.78 -17.63
C VAL A 360 10.77 1.34 -16.50
N THR A 361 11.33 0.90 -15.39
CA THR A 361 10.58 0.69 -14.15
C THR A 361 10.63 1.99 -13.34
N VAL A 362 9.48 2.45 -12.86
CA VAL A 362 9.34 3.69 -12.09
C VAL A 362 8.66 3.42 -10.75
N VAL A 363 9.25 3.90 -9.66
CA VAL A 363 8.64 3.87 -8.33
C VAL A 363 8.25 5.27 -7.92
N VAL A 364 6.96 5.47 -7.70
CA VAL A 364 6.41 6.69 -7.13
C VAL A 364 6.22 6.49 -5.63
N ALA A 365 6.66 7.46 -4.84
CA ALA A 365 6.59 7.44 -3.38
C ALA A 365 7.29 6.22 -2.74
N PRO A 366 8.58 6.00 -3.01
CA PRO A 366 9.30 4.86 -2.47
C PRO A 366 9.30 4.86 -0.94
N GLY A 367 9.18 3.67 -0.34
CA GLY A 367 9.44 3.44 1.09
C GLY A 367 8.25 3.10 1.97
N VAL A 368 7.02 3.01 1.42
CA VAL A 368 5.87 2.48 2.18
C VAL A 368 5.92 0.96 2.26
N ASP A 369 6.12 0.31 1.12
CA ASP A 369 6.15 -1.15 1.00
C ASP A 369 7.49 -1.64 0.39
N ALA A 370 8.44 -0.72 0.13
CA ALA A 370 9.78 -1.07 -0.34
C ALA A 370 10.57 -1.90 0.70
N PRO A 371 11.32 -2.94 0.26
CA PRO A 371 12.24 -3.67 1.11
C PRO A 371 13.41 -2.77 1.56
N ASN A 372 14.04 -3.12 2.68
CA ASN A 372 15.16 -2.34 3.23
C ASN A 372 16.35 -2.23 2.26
N ASP A 373 16.53 -3.19 1.36
CA ASP A 373 17.60 -3.21 0.37
C ASP A 373 17.24 -2.54 -0.98
N ALA A 374 16.08 -1.87 -1.06
CA ALA A 374 15.61 -1.18 -2.26
C ALA A 374 16.62 -0.14 -2.80
N PRO A 375 17.25 0.74 -1.99
CA PRO A 375 18.26 1.68 -2.49
C PRO A 375 19.46 0.99 -3.15
N GLN A 376 19.89 -0.16 -2.61
CA GLN A 376 21.00 -0.94 -3.16
C GLN A 376 20.60 -1.60 -4.48
N LYS A 377 19.39 -2.16 -4.57
CA LYS A 377 18.85 -2.72 -5.82
C LYS A 377 18.71 -1.66 -6.90
N ALA A 378 18.15 -0.50 -6.56
CA ALA A 378 18.03 0.63 -7.48
C ALA A 378 19.40 1.09 -8.00
N SER A 379 20.39 1.21 -7.12
CA SER A 379 21.75 1.59 -7.50
C SER A 379 22.39 0.57 -8.45
N LYS A 380 22.30 -0.73 -8.12
CA LYS A 380 22.82 -1.82 -8.97
C LYS A 380 22.13 -1.90 -10.33
N ALA A 381 20.83 -1.59 -10.41
CA ALA A 381 20.10 -1.52 -11.67
C ALA A 381 20.52 -0.32 -12.54
N GLY A 382 21.32 0.62 -12.03
CA GLY A 382 21.63 1.87 -12.71
C GLY A 382 20.49 2.88 -12.62
N GLY A 383 19.75 2.86 -11.50
CA GLY A 383 18.65 3.77 -11.24
C GLY A 383 19.09 5.21 -11.05
N VAL A 384 18.17 6.12 -11.35
CA VAL A 384 18.30 7.55 -11.12
C VAL A 384 17.16 8.03 -10.22
N VAL A 385 17.39 9.13 -9.52
CA VAL A 385 16.39 9.77 -8.68
C VAL A 385 15.95 11.09 -9.29
N TYR A 386 14.65 11.24 -9.51
CA TYR A 386 14.03 12.49 -9.88
C TYR A 386 13.35 13.09 -8.66
N LYS A 387 13.66 14.36 -8.36
CA LYS A 387 13.05 15.11 -7.26
C LYS A 387 12.15 16.19 -7.84
N PRO A 388 10.81 16.01 -7.79
CA PRO A 388 9.88 17.00 -8.30
C PRO A 388 10.14 18.38 -7.69
N THR A 389 10.03 19.41 -8.53
CA THR A 389 10.08 20.81 -8.12
C THR A 389 8.92 21.15 -7.18
N LYS A 390 8.98 22.32 -6.53
CA LYS A 390 7.90 22.79 -5.66
C LYS A 390 6.56 22.86 -6.40
N ASP A 391 6.55 23.34 -7.64
CA ASP A 391 5.33 23.49 -8.44
C ASP A 391 4.78 22.13 -8.87
N GLU A 392 5.66 21.19 -9.25
CA GLU A 392 5.27 19.82 -9.53
C GLU A 392 4.68 19.14 -8.29
N LYS A 393 5.27 19.32 -7.11
CA LYS A 393 4.72 18.79 -5.85
C LYS A 393 3.32 19.33 -5.55
N LEU A 394 3.08 20.62 -5.80
CA LEU A 394 1.76 21.24 -5.63
C LEU A 394 0.75 20.69 -6.65
N MET A 395 1.15 20.53 -7.90
CA MET A 395 0.32 19.91 -8.94
C MET A 395 -0.05 18.46 -8.56
N LEU A 396 0.93 17.65 -8.15
CA LEU A 396 0.71 16.26 -7.73
C LEU A 396 -0.28 16.21 -6.55
N LEU A 397 -0.14 17.12 -5.59
CA LEU A 397 -1.04 17.22 -4.46
C LEU A 397 -2.47 17.62 -4.88
N ASP A 398 -2.64 18.58 -5.78
CA ASP A 398 -3.96 18.99 -6.30
C ASP A 398 -4.63 17.87 -7.11
N LEU A 399 -3.87 17.16 -7.95
CA LEU A 399 -4.36 16.00 -8.68
C LEU A 399 -4.88 14.94 -7.70
N LEU A 400 -4.10 14.58 -6.69
CA LEU A 400 -4.48 13.56 -5.72
C LEU A 400 -5.67 13.97 -4.86
N ALA A 401 -5.59 15.13 -4.22
CA ALA A 401 -6.59 15.55 -3.23
C ALA A 401 -7.87 16.06 -3.89
N THR A 402 -7.74 16.93 -4.89
CA THR A 402 -8.89 17.67 -5.47
C THR A 402 -9.47 16.95 -6.67
N LYS A 403 -8.64 16.60 -7.66
CA LYS A 403 -9.12 16.08 -8.95
C LYS A 403 -9.51 14.61 -8.88
N TYR A 404 -8.67 13.81 -8.23
CA TYR A 404 -8.87 12.37 -8.10
C TYR A 404 -9.65 12.01 -6.84
N ARG A 405 -9.65 12.89 -5.83
CA ARG A 405 -10.30 12.70 -4.52
C ARG A 405 -9.76 11.46 -3.78
N MET A 406 -8.46 11.25 -3.89
CA MET A 406 -7.70 10.16 -3.25
C MET A 406 -7.26 10.51 -1.81
N ASP A 407 -7.87 11.53 -1.20
CA ASP A 407 -7.57 12.03 0.14
C ASP A 407 -8.30 11.27 1.26
N GLY A 408 -9.10 10.26 0.91
CA GLY A 408 -9.89 9.47 1.86
C GLY A 408 -11.28 10.04 2.14
N SER A 409 -11.65 11.17 1.50
CA SER A 409 -13.01 11.75 1.60
C SER A 409 -14.06 10.92 0.87
N ASP A 410 -13.69 10.25 -0.22
CA ASP A 410 -14.53 9.24 -0.88
C ASP A 410 -14.09 7.86 -0.38
N PRO A 411 -14.98 7.07 0.26
CA PRO A 411 -14.63 5.75 0.77
C PRO A 411 -14.16 4.79 -0.31
N ASN A 412 -14.40 5.06 -1.60
CA ASN A 412 -13.96 4.21 -2.71
C ASN A 412 -12.66 4.68 -3.36
N ARG A 413 -12.17 5.89 -3.04
CA ARG A 413 -11.00 6.49 -3.69
C ARG A 413 -9.93 6.78 -2.65
N PHE A 414 -9.07 5.79 -2.43
CA PHE A 414 -7.98 5.88 -1.49
C PHE A 414 -6.89 4.86 -1.85
N GLY A 415 -5.67 5.13 -1.39
CA GLY A 415 -4.55 4.21 -1.42
C GLY A 415 -3.63 4.52 -0.24
N LYS A 416 -3.10 3.51 0.46
CA LYS A 416 -2.21 3.70 1.62
C LYS A 416 -0.99 4.53 1.19
N THR A 417 -0.33 4.10 0.12
CA THR A 417 0.84 4.80 -0.41
C THR A 417 0.47 6.17 -0.99
N THR A 418 -0.68 6.32 -1.65
CA THR A 418 -1.15 7.62 -2.15
C THR A 418 -1.43 8.63 -1.02
N LEU A 419 -1.97 8.19 0.12
CA LEU A 419 -2.17 9.03 1.29
C LEU A 419 -0.83 9.38 1.96
N ALA A 420 0.11 8.43 2.00
CA ALA A 420 1.46 8.67 2.50
C ALA A 420 2.21 9.69 1.62
N LEU A 421 2.11 9.57 0.29
CA LEU A 421 2.63 10.56 -0.66
C LEU A 421 2.03 11.95 -0.41
N GLN A 422 0.71 12.06 -0.26
CA GLN A 422 0.08 13.35 0.05
C GLN A 422 0.57 13.96 1.36
N ALA A 423 0.74 13.15 2.42
CA ALA A 423 1.32 13.60 3.67
C ALA A 423 2.74 14.14 3.46
N ARG A 424 3.56 13.41 2.69
CA ARG A 424 4.92 13.83 2.37
C ARG A 424 4.96 15.12 1.52
N LEU A 425 4.10 15.25 0.51
CA LEU A 425 3.98 16.45 -0.32
C LEU A 425 3.56 17.68 0.50
N ARG A 426 2.82 17.50 1.60
CA ARG A 426 2.49 18.54 2.59
C ARG A 426 3.63 18.84 3.57
N GLY A 427 4.78 18.19 3.44
CA GLY A 427 5.97 18.40 4.28
C GLY A 427 6.01 17.56 5.56
N VAL A 428 5.10 16.59 5.73
CA VAL A 428 5.09 15.71 6.91
C VAL A 428 6.23 14.69 6.83
N VAL A 429 6.86 14.41 7.98
CA VAL A 429 7.87 13.35 8.19
C VAL A 429 7.57 12.71 9.54
N GLY A 430 7.84 11.41 9.67
CA GLY A 430 7.60 10.63 10.89
C GLY A 430 6.24 9.92 10.91
N TRP A 431 5.89 9.34 12.04
CA TRP A 431 4.67 8.55 12.18
C TRP A 431 3.42 9.38 11.95
N THR A 432 2.59 8.94 11.01
CA THR A 432 1.33 9.59 10.62
C THR A 432 0.20 8.58 10.58
N SER A 433 -0.97 8.97 11.12
CA SER A 433 -2.21 8.22 10.94
C SER A 433 -2.86 8.68 9.63
N LEU A 434 -2.86 7.82 8.63
CA LEU A 434 -3.43 8.07 7.30
C LEU A 434 -4.95 8.04 7.38
N ASP A 435 -5.64 8.88 6.61
CA ASP A 435 -7.11 8.97 6.59
C ASP A 435 -7.79 7.86 5.77
N LEU A 436 -7.42 6.60 6.05
CA LEU A 436 -8.06 5.43 5.45
C LEU A 436 -9.54 5.31 5.88
N PRO A 437 -10.43 4.79 5.02
CA PRO A 437 -11.84 4.59 5.37
C PRO A 437 -12.04 3.63 6.55
N HIS A 438 -13.04 3.90 7.39
CA HIS A 438 -13.31 3.11 8.61
C HIS A 438 -13.42 1.60 8.34
N TYR A 439 -14.12 1.19 7.28
CA TYR A 439 -14.36 -0.22 6.95
C TYR A 439 -13.08 -0.99 6.57
N VAL A 440 -11.98 -0.30 6.26
CA VAL A 440 -10.68 -0.89 5.91
C VAL A 440 -9.82 -1.12 7.16
N ILE A 441 -10.09 -0.39 8.24
CA ILE A 441 -9.31 -0.43 9.49
C ILE A 441 -10.06 -1.23 10.55
N ASP A 442 -11.37 -1.04 10.62
CA ASP A 442 -12.28 -1.75 11.50
C ASP A 442 -12.91 -2.95 10.76
N THR A 443 -12.05 -3.88 10.35
CA THR A 443 -12.44 -5.17 9.78
C THR A 443 -11.63 -6.30 10.43
N TRP A 444 -12.21 -7.49 10.40
CA TRP A 444 -11.61 -8.74 10.90
C TRP A 444 -11.07 -9.63 9.79
N GLU A 445 -11.28 -9.24 8.53
CA GLU A 445 -10.85 -10.05 7.38
C GLU A 445 -9.41 -9.73 6.98
N ASN A 446 -9.11 -8.45 6.72
CA ASN A 446 -7.77 -7.99 6.37
C ASN A 446 -7.62 -6.48 6.64
N PRO A 447 -7.53 -6.06 7.92
CA PRO A 447 -7.40 -4.66 8.25
C PRO A 447 -6.07 -4.11 7.73
N TRP A 448 -6.09 -2.89 7.18
CA TRP A 448 -4.87 -2.17 6.88
C TRP A 448 -4.39 -1.42 8.11
N ASN A 449 -3.09 -1.49 8.39
CA ASN A 449 -2.48 -0.62 9.38
C ASN A 449 -2.60 0.84 8.89
N SER A 450 -3.21 1.67 9.72
CA SER A 450 -3.47 3.07 9.40
C SER A 450 -2.30 4.00 9.75
N PHE A 451 -1.27 3.50 10.42
CA PHE A 451 -0.10 4.24 10.85
C PHE A 451 1.09 3.92 9.96
N VAL A 452 1.63 4.94 9.29
CA VAL A 452 2.77 4.81 8.39
C VAL A 452 3.84 5.82 8.80
N TYR A 453 5.10 5.39 8.76
CA TYR A 453 6.22 6.29 8.93
C TYR A 453 6.48 7.03 7.62
N ILE A 454 6.19 8.33 7.58
CA ILE A 454 6.39 9.15 6.38
C ILE A 454 7.88 9.48 6.25
N ARG A 455 8.50 9.00 5.16
CA ARG A 455 9.94 9.15 4.88
C ARG A 455 10.18 10.32 3.94
N GLU A 456 11.40 10.87 3.99
CA GLU A 456 11.78 11.97 3.09
C GLU A 456 11.72 11.57 1.62
N CYS A 457 12.20 10.36 1.30
CA CYS A 457 12.23 9.81 -0.05
C CYS A 457 10.84 9.54 -0.66
N MET A 458 9.75 9.57 0.12
CA MET A 458 8.40 9.38 -0.42
C MET A 458 7.95 10.50 -1.38
N SER A 459 8.68 11.62 -1.48
CA SER A 459 8.44 12.63 -2.53
C SER A 459 9.28 12.42 -3.77
N ASP A 460 10.21 11.46 -3.75
CA ASP A 460 11.11 11.19 -4.86
C ASP A 460 10.45 10.22 -5.85
N ILE A 461 10.95 10.21 -7.08
CA ILE A 461 10.57 9.27 -8.12
C ILE A 461 11.83 8.54 -8.55
N ILE A 462 11.83 7.22 -8.43
CA ILE A 462 12.98 6.38 -8.79
C ILE A 462 12.72 5.81 -10.17
N LEU A 463 13.63 6.00 -11.11
CA LEU A 463 13.54 5.43 -12.46
C LEU A 463 14.70 4.47 -12.67
N MET A 464 14.44 3.31 -13.28
CA MET A 464 15.42 2.26 -13.48
C MET A 464 15.21 1.57 -14.83
N PRO A 465 16.28 1.09 -15.49
CA PRO A 465 16.13 0.24 -16.67
C PRO A 465 15.52 -1.11 -16.25
N THR A 466 14.33 -1.45 -16.74
CA THR A 466 13.66 -2.71 -16.38
C THR A 466 14.53 -3.95 -16.60
N PRO A 467 15.27 -4.09 -17.73
CA PRO A 467 16.11 -5.26 -17.97
C PRO A 467 17.26 -5.42 -16.96
N LYS A 468 17.67 -4.33 -16.30
CA LYS A 468 18.73 -4.36 -15.27
C LYS A 468 18.18 -4.57 -13.86
N LEU A 469 16.95 -4.16 -13.59
CA LEU A 469 16.30 -4.40 -12.31
C LEU A 469 15.81 -5.85 -12.19
N LEU A 470 15.20 -6.40 -13.25
CA LEU A 470 14.54 -7.71 -13.22
C LEU A 470 15.41 -8.86 -12.66
N PRO A 471 16.71 -8.99 -13.01
CA PRO A 471 17.57 -10.04 -12.45
C PRO A 471 17.88 -9.87 -10.95
N LEU A 472 17.72 -8.67 -10.38
CA LEU A 472 18.01 -8.37 -8.98
C LEU A 472 16.84 -8.69 -8.04
N ILE A 473 15.66 -8.89 -8.62
CA ILE A 473 14.40 -9.11 -7.90
C ILE A 473 13.79 -10.48 -8.22
N GLU A 474 14.45 -11.25 -9.10
CA GLU A 474 14.02 -12.60 -9.44
C GLU A 474 14.05 -13.47 -8.16
N PRO A 475 12.94 -14.14 -7.81
CA PRO A 475 12.91 -14.98 -6.63
C PRO A 475 14.00 -16.05 -6.75
N THR A 476 14.91 -16.10 -5.77
CA THR A 476 15.84 -17.23 -5.67
C THR A 476 15.01 -18.48 -5.48
N ARG A 477 15.03 -19.40 -6.47
CA ARG A 477 14.39 -20.72 -6.35
C ARG A 477 14.82 -21.31 -5.01
N GLY A 478 13.86 -21.45 -4.09
CA GLY A 478 14.13 -22.03 -2.79
C GLY A 478 14.82 -23.38 -3.00
N LYS A 479 16.03 -23.52 -2.44
CA LYS A 479 16.45 -24.83 -1.96
C LYS A 479 15.31 -25.30 -1.06
N GLY A 480 14.63 -26.38 -1.45
CA GLY A 480 13.62 -27.00 -0.60
C GLY A 480 14.20 -27.13 0.81
N SER A 481 13.51 -26.54 1.78
CA SER A 481 13.81 -26.82 3.17
C SER A 481 13.44 -28.30 3.43
N PRO A 482 14.27 -29.03 4.19
CA PRO A 482 14.11 -30.47 4.43
C PRO A 482 12.81 -30.85 5.14
#